data_AF-A0A4Q3DNR0-F1
#
_entry.id   AF-A0A4Q3DNR0-F1
#
_cell.length_a   1.000
_cell.length_b   1.000
_cell.length_c   1.000
_cell.angle_alpha   90.00
_cell.angle_beta   90.00
_cell.angle_gamma   90.00
#
_symmetry.space_group_name_H-M   'P 1'
#
loop_
_entity.id
_entity.type
_entity.pdbx_description
1 polymer ?
#
loop_
_entity_poly.entity_id
_entity_poly.type
_entity_poly.pdbx_seq_one_letter_code
_entity_poly.pdbx_strand_id
1 'polypeptide(L)'
;MDADFYLASQDGYRLQQPRACWRLKPLSSPNAAELLLVQIDPPLIGQPFGLGGDDIHQLILAPKYVGQSLTPITQWPAPIHVSRYLGPPGTIPDLLPANAIELIAWAELHPTRPAAEGGNPG
;
A
#
# COMPACT_ATOMS: atom_id res chain seq x y z
N MET A 1 -8.61 -8.92 -14.37
CA MET A 1 -8.81 -9.06 -12.92
C MET A 1 -9.15 -7.70 -12.39
N ASP A 2 -10.28 -7.56 -11.70
CA ASP A 2 -10.67 -6.29 -11.11
C ASP A 2 -9.80 -6.00 -9.88
N ALA A 3 -9.50 -4.72 -9.64
CA ALA A 3 -8.75 -4.29 -8.45
C ALA A 3 -9.62 -4.46 -7.20
N ASP A 4 -9.03 -4.88 -6.09
CA ASP A 4 -9.72 -4.94 -4.80
C ASP A 4 -10.02 -3.53 -4.27
N PHE A 5 -9.12 -2.58 -4.52
CA PHE A 5 -9.23 -1.17 -4.14
C PHE A 5 -8.20 -0.33 -4.90
N TYR A 6 -8.25 0.99 -4.69
CA TYR A 6 -7.39 1.96 -5.33
C TYR A 6 -6.65 2.80 -4.29
N LEU A 7 -5.33 2.88 -4.41
CA LEU A 7 -4.45 3.68 -3.57
C LEU A 7 -4.29 5.08 -4.13
N ALA A 8 -4.57 6.10 -3.32
CA ALA A 8 -4.28 7.51 -3.62
C ALA A 8 -3.61 8.18 -2.40
N SER A 9 -2.77 9.19 -2.63
CA SER A 9 -2.21 10.00 -1.55
C SER A 9 -2.49 11.47 -1.77
N GLN A 10 -2.79 12.15 -0.67
CA GLN A 10 -2.90 13.60 -0.64
C GLN A 10 -1.52 14.28 -0.49
N ASP A 11 -0.49 13.54 -0.06
CA ASP A 11 0.88 14.04 0.05
C ASP A 11 1.58 13.94 -1.31
N GLY A 12 1.61 15.09 -2.00
CA GLY A 12 2.06 15.24 -3.38
C GLY A 12 3.48 14.72 -3.67
N TYR A 13 3.63 14.23 -4.91
CA TYR A 13 4.80 13.77 -5.67
C TYR A 13 4.92 12.26 -5.94
N ARG A 14 4.79 11.36 -4.96
CA ARG A 14 5.08 9.92 -5.20
C ARG A 14 3.85 9.09 -5.60
N LEU A 15 2.66 9.54 -5.24
CA LEU A 15 1.39 8.83 -5.41
C LEU A 15 0.31 9.69 -6.08
N GLN A 16 0.72 10.61 -6.97
CA GLN A 16 -0.18 11.58 -7.63
C GLN A 16 -1.27 10.95 -8.51
N GLN A 17 -1.02 9.74 -9.03
CA GLN A 17 -2.01 8.97 -9.78
C GLN A 17 -2.51 7.80 -8.95
N PRO A 18 -3.82 7.51 -8.96
CA PRO A 18 -4.35 6.33 -8.31
C PRO A 18 -3.76 5.04 -8.86
N ARG A 19 -3.56 4.08 -7.97
CA ARG A 19 -3.04 2.76 -8.30
C ARG A 19 -4.07 1.70 -7.99
N ALA A 20 -4.36 0.85 -8.96
CA ALA A 20 -5.08 -0.39 -8.70
C ALA A 20 -4.26 -1.23 -7.73
N CYS A 21 -4.94 -1.84 -6.77
CA CYS A 21 -4.33 -2.73 -5.79
C CYS A 21 -5.02 -4.09 -5.79
N TRP A 22 -4.23 -5.14 -5.71
CA TRP A 22 -4.69 -6.51 -5.54
C TRP A 22 -4.08 -7.11 -4.29
N ARG A 23 -4.90 -7.64 -3.38
CA ARG A 23 -4.45 -8.31 -2.17
C ARG A 23 -3.73 -9.59 -2.54
N LEU A 24 -2.51 -9.73 -2.01
CA LEU A 24 -1.74 -10.95 -2.16
C LEU A 24 -1.90 -11.84 -0.93
N LYS A 25 -1.58 -11.31 0.26
CA LYS A 25 -1.69 -12.04 1.53
C LYS A 25 -1.54 -11.11 2.75
N PRO A 26 -2.13 -11.45 3.91
CA PRO A 26 -1.79 -10.82 5.17
C PRO A 26 -0.35 -11.16 5.57
N LEU A 27 0.31 -10.28 6.32
CA LEU A 27 1.64 -10.47 6.88
C LEU A 27 1.59 -10.29 8.41
N SER A 28 2.47 -10.97 9.11
CA SER A 28 2.65 -10.86 10.56
C SER A 28 3.90 -10.03 10.87
N SER A 29 3.85 -9.24 11.94
CA SER A 29 5.01 -8.51 12.46
C SER A 29 4.88 -8.34 13.98
N PRO A 30 5.99 -8.33 14.75
CA PRO A 30 5.94 -8.01 16.17
C PRO A 30 5.54 -6.56 16.47
N ASN A 31 5.66 -5.66 15.48
CA ASN A 31 5.48 -4.21 15.68
C ASN A 31 4.15 -3.66 15.13
N ALA A 32 3.39 -4.46 14.39
CA ALA A 32 2.18 -4.02 13.72
C ALA A 32 1.07 -5.06 13.92
N ALA A 33 -0.12 -4.58 14.29
CA ALA A 33 -1.28 -5.42 14.53
C ALA A 33 -1.82 -6.04 13.23
N GLU A 34 -1.69 -5.33 12.11
CA GLU A 34 -2.15 -5.80 10.80
C GLU A 34 -1.25 -5.24 9.70
N LEU A 35 -0.78 -6.15 8.84
CA LEU A 35 -0.05 -5.82 7.62
C LEU A 35 -0.67 -6.60 6.45
N LEU A 36 -0.74 -5.95 5.30
CA LEU A 36 -1.30 -6.52 4.09
C LEU A 36 -0.33 -6.31 2.92
N LEU A 37 0.09 -7.40 2.30
CA LEU A 37 0.85 -7.35 1.06
C LEU A 37 -0.10 -7.17 -0.12
N VAL A 38 0.18 -6.16 -0.94
CA VAL A 38 -0.56 -5.89 -2.18
C VAL A 38 0.37 -5.79 -3.37
N GLN A 39 -0.15 -6.18 -4.53
CA GLN A 39 0.41 -5.77 -5.82
C GLN A 39 -0.23 -4.45 -6.23
N ILE A 40 0.54 -3.58 -6.89
CA ILE A 40 0.07 -2.30 -7.42
C ILE A 40 0.32 -2.13 -8.91
N ASP A 41 -0.55 -1.37 -9.55
CA ASP A 41 -0.39 -0.89 -10.92
C ASP A 41 -1.00 0.52 -11.06
N PRO A 42 -0.28 1.51 -11.63
CA PRO A 42 1.12 1.46 -12.07
C PRO A 42 2.11 1.30 -10.90
N PRO A 43 3.32 0.76 -11.14
CA PRO A 43 4.32 0.62 -10.09
C PRO A 43 4.83 1.98 -9.57
N LEU A 44 5.59 1.96 -8.47
CA LEU A 44 6.39 3.11 -8.07
C LEU A 44 7.78 3.03 -8.69
N ILE A 45 8.29 4.16 -9.15
CA ILE A 45 9.68 4.27 -9.60
C ILE A 45 10.59 3.98 -8.39
N GLY A 46 11.49 3.01 -8.51
CA GLY A 46 12.35 2.60 -7.38
C GLY A 46 13.62 3.44 -7.17
N GLN A 47 14.00 4.28 -8.15
CA GLN A 47 15.17 5.18 -8.05
C GLN A 47 15.20 6.03 -6.75
N PRO A 48 14.10 6.67 -6.33
CA PRO A 48 14.06 7.45 -5.08
C PRO A 48 14.23 6.60 -3.81
N PHE A 49 14.17 5.28 -3.93
CA PHE A 49 14.28 4.30 -2.84
C PHE A 49 15.58 3.49 -2.89
N GLY A 50 16.53 3.89 -3.75
CA GLY A 50 17.83 3.22 -3.89
C GLY A 50 17.79 1.90 -4.65
N LEU A 51 16.72 1.62 -5.41
CA LEU A 51 16.59 0.39 -6.22
C LEU A 51 17.20 0.52 -7.62
N GLY A 52 17.91 1.61 -7.92
CA GLY A 52 18.45 1.85 -9.25
C GLY A 52 17.33 1.90 -10.28
N GLY A 53 17.42 1.11 -11.35
CA GLY A 53 16.41 1.08 -12.42
C GLY A 53 15.18 0.21 -12.14
N ASP A 54 15.13 -0.48 -11.01
CA ASP A 54 14.02 -1.39 -10.70
C ASP A 54 12.81 -0.64 -10.14
N ASP A 55 11.62 -1.09 -10.51
CA ASP A 55 10.34 -0.55 -10.05
C ASP A 55 9.78 -1.35 -8.87
N ILE A 56 8.95 -0.69 -8.04
CA ILE A 56 8.24 -1.31 -6.92
C ILE A 56 6.84 -1.69 -7.36
N HIS A 57 6.61 -2.98 -7.53
CA HIS A 57 5.31 -3.57 -7.90
C HIS A 57 4.49 -4.03 -6.69
N GLN A 58 5.09 -4.10 -5.51
CA GLN A 58 4.46 -4.62 -4.30
C GLN A 58 4.66 -3.67 -3.13
N LEU A 59 3.61 -3.48 -2.35
CA LEU A 59 3.60 -2.61 -1.17
C LEU A 59 3.05 -3.34 0.04
N ILE A 60 3.50 -2.93 1.21
CA ILE A 60 2.99 -3.41 2.49
C ILE A 60 2.18 -2.28 3.12
N LEU A 61 0.91 -2.56 3.36
CA LEU A 61 -0.05 -1.61 3.89
C LEU A 61 -0.35 -1.92 5.36
N ALA A 62 -0.54 -0.87 6.16
CA ALA A 62 -1.03 -0.99 7.53
C ALA A 62 -2.12 0.06 7.78
N PRO A 63 -3.16 -0.25 8.58
CA PRO A 63 -4.11 0.76 9.03
C PRO A 63 -3.39 1.92 9.75
N LYS A 64 -3.79 3.15 9.47
CA LYS A 64 -3.21 4.33 10.14
C LYS A 64 -3.69 4.46 11.59
N TYR A 65 -4.96 4.13 11.84
CA TYR A 65 -5.60 4.31 13.14
C TYR A 65 -5.90 2.98 13.83
N VAL A 66 -5.81 2.98 15.17
CA VAL A 66 -6.14 1.83 16.00
C VAL A 66 -7.62 1.46 15.82
N GLY A 67 -7.90 0.16 15.64
CA GLY A 67 -9.25 -0.36 15.46
C GLY A 67 -9.74 -0.40 14.01
N GLN A 68 -8.98 0.11 13.05
CA GLN A 68 -9.22 -0.10 11.63
C GLN A 68 -8.64 -1.42 11.15
N SER A 69 -9.24 -2.01 10.11
CA SER A 69 -8.76 -3.23 9.46
C SER A 69 -8.77 -3.10 7.94
N LEU A 70 -7.87 -3.83 7.29
CA LEU A 70 -7.79 -4.00 5.83
C LEU A 70 -8.40 -5.34 5.37
N THR A 71 -8.73 -6.23 6.32
CA THR A 71 -9.34 -7.54 6.04
C THR A 71 -10.49 -7.87 7.02
N PRO A 72 -11.72 -7.34 6.82
CA PRO A 72 -12.18 -6.49 5.71
C PRO A 72 -12.05 -4.98 5.99
N ILE A 73 -12.00 -4.18 4.91
CA ILE A 73 -12.15 -2.72 5.00
C ILE A 73 -13.63 -2.38 5.19
N THR A 74 -13.95 -1.69 6.30
CA THR A 74 -15.33 -1.34 6.67
C THR A 74 -15.65 0.14 6.54
N GLN A 75 -14.64 1.00 6.32
CA GLN A 75 -14.79 2.45 6.18
C GLN A 75 -13.95 2.96 5.02
N TRP A 76 -14.51 3.89 4.25
CA TRP A 76 -13.89 4.47 3.06
C TRP A 76 -14.00 6.00 3.09
N PRO A 77 -12.96 6.76 2.69
CA PRO A 77 -11.59 6.29 2.40
C PRO A 77 -10.92 5.67 3.65
N ALA A 78 -10.07 4.67 3.43
CA ALA A 78 -9.35 3.99 4.51
C ALA A 78 -7.92 4.55 4.62
N PRO A 79 -7.59 5.32 5.68
CA PRO A 79 -6.27 5.91 5.84
C PRO A 79 -5.25 4.84 6.26
N ILE A 80 -4.09 4.84 5.58
CA ILE A 80 -3.07 3.81 5.73
C ILE A 80 -1.65 4.37 5.76
N HIS A 81 -0.75 3.54 6.28
CA HIS A 81 0.67 3.63 6.08
C HIS A 81 1.09 2.77 4.89
N VAL A 82 1.89 3.33 3.98
CA VAL A 82 2.46 2.63 2.83
C VAL A 82 3.93 2.38 3.09
N SER A 83 4.34 1.11 3.07
CA SER A 83 5.73 0.71 3.28
C SER A 83 6.26 -0.15 2.14
N ARG A 84 7.58 -0.09 1.91
CA ARG A 84 8.29 -1.03 1.03
C ARG A 84 9.02 -2.10 1.86
N TYR A 85 9.26 -3.25 1.25
CA TYR A 85 10.12 -4.30 1.81
C TYR A 85 11.60 -3.96 1.57
N LEU A 86 12.44 -4.20 2.57
CA LEU A 86 13.89 -3.95 2.54
C LEU A 86 14.73 -5.21 2.28
N GLY A 87 14.10 -6.39 2.25
CA GLY A 87 14.79 -7.65 1.97
C GLY A 87 14.97 -7.93 0.47
N PRO A 88 15.48 -9.12 0.12
CA PRO A 88 15.70 -9.50 -1.27
C PRO A 88 14.41 -9.45 -2.11
N PRO A 89 14.50 -9.05 -3.38
CA PRO A 89 13.35 -9.06 -4.28
C PRO A 89 12.84 -10.49 -4.51
N GLY A 90 11.55 -10.62 -4.80
CA GLY A 90 10.91 -11.87 -5.23
C GLY A 90 10.06 -12.56 -4.16
N THR A 91 10.60 -12.77 -2.95
CA THR A 91 9.88 -13.54 -1.91
C THR A 91 9.80 -12.77 -0.60
N ILE A 92 8.65 -12.13 -0.38
CA ILE A 92 8.32 -11.50 0.90
C ILE A 92 7.82 -12.59 1.87
N PRO A 93 8.48 -12.81 3.02
CA PRO A 93 8.08 -13.83 3.98
C PRO A 93 6.78 -13.46 4.68
N ASP A 94 6.06 -14.45 5.20
CA ASP A 94 4.80 -14.23 5.93
C ASP A 94 5.02 -13.54 7.28
N LEU A 95 6.18 -13.74 7.90
CA LEU A 95 6.60 -13.08 9.14
C LEU A 95 7.73 -12.09 8.84
N LEU A 96 7.46 -10.81 9.04
CA LEU A 96 8.42 -9.74 8.85
C LEU A 96 9.12 -9.40 10.17
N PRO A 97 10.46 -9.33 10.20
CA PRO A 97 11.17 -8.77 11.35
C PRO A 97 10.87 -7.27 11.48
N ALA A 98 11.10 -6.75 12.69
CA ALA A 98 10.82 -5.37 13.07
C ALA A 98 11.35 -4.29 12.10
N ASN A 99 12.45 -4.56 11.42
CA ASN A 99 13.18 -3.66 10.55
C ASN A 99 13.15 -4.07 9.06
N ALA A 100 12.25 -4.98 8.66
CA ALA A 100 12.16 -5.43 7.27
C ALA A 100 11.41 -4.48 6.35
N ILE A 101 10.79 -3.43 6.88
CA ILE A 101 9.97 -2.49 6.11
C ILE A 101 10.39 -1.06 6.37
N GLU A 102 10.23 -0.23 5.35
CA GLU A 102 10.42 1.22 5.44
C GLU A 102 9.13 1.92 5.03
N LEU A 103 8.64 2.83 5.88
CA LEU A 103 7.51 3.70 5.57
C LEU A 103 7.90 4.70 4.48
N ILE A 104 7.16 4.71 3.38
CA ILE A 104 7.46 5.57 2.22
C ILE A 104 6.41 6.66 1.98
N ALA A 105 5.18 6.48 2.47
CA ALA A 105 4.11 7.46 2.33
C ALA A 105 2.95 7.21 3.31
N TRP A 106 2.13 8.24 3.50
CA TRP A 106 0.76 8.11 4.00
C TRP A 106 -0.21 8.23 2.82
N ALA A 107 -1.29 7.45 2.88
CA ALA A 107 -2.23 7.37 1.77
C ALA A 107 -3.62 6.96 2.26
N GLU A 108 -4.53 6.89 1.31
CA GLU A 108 -5.89 6.42 1.47
C GLU A 108 -6.18 5.31 0.45
N LEU A 109 -6.96 4.33 0.88
CA LEU A 109 -7.57 3.36 -0.04
C LEU A 109 -8.99 3.81 -0.34
N HIS A 110 -9.41 3.58 -1.58
CA HIS A 110 -10.74 3.87 -2.09
C HIS A 110 -11.33 2.63 -2.76
N PRO A 111 -12.67 2.45 -2.75
CA PRO A 111 -13.29 1.28 -3.35
C PRO A 111 -13.25 1.32 -4.88
N THR A 112 -13.13 2.50 -5.48
CA THR A 112 -13.16 2.71 -6.94
C THR A 112 -12.11 3.71 -7.39
N ARG A 113 -11.70 3.60 -8.65
CA ARG A 113 -10.77 4.54 -9.27
C ARG A 113 -11.27 5.99 -9.27
N PRO A 114 -12.53 6.29 -9.64
CA PRO A 114 -13.01 7.67 -9.61
C PRO A 114 -12.97 8.29 -8.21
N ALA A 115 -13.26 7.51 -7.16
CA ALA A 115 -13.16 7.98 -5.78
C ALA A 115 -11.71 8.30 -5.38
N ALA A 116 -10.73 7.54 -5.88
CA ALA A 116 -9.30 7.79 -5.68
C ALA A 116 -8.78 8.99 -6.48
N GLU A 117 -9.41 9.32 -7.62
CA GLU A 117 -9.07 10.48 -8.46
C GLU A 117 -9.64 11.81 -7.93
N GLY A 118 -10.36 11.79 -6.80
CA GLY A 118 -11.03 12.97 -6.24
C GLY A 118 -12.36 13.30 -6.92
N GLY A 119 -12.97 12.33 -7.60
CA GLY A 119 -14.29 12.47 -8.18
C GLY A 119 -15.34 12.75 -7.11
N ASN A 120 -15.87 13.97 -7.12
CA ASN A 120 -17.07 14.33 -6.37
C ASN A 120 -18.17 13.33 -6.78
N PRO A 121 -18.80 12.58 -5.86
CA PRO A 121 -20.05 11.90 -6.18
C PRO A 121 -21.07 13.01 -6.44
N GLY A 122 -21.31 13.30 -7.72
CA GLY A 122 -22.37 14.20 -8.16
C GLY A 122 -23.75 13.66 -7.77
#